data_AF-A0A920ACZ4-F1
#
_entry.id   AF-A0A920ACZ4-F1
#
_cell.length_a   1.000
_cell.length_b   1.000
_cell.length_c   1.000
_cell.angle_alpha   90.00
_cell.angle_beta   90.00
_cell.angle_gamma   90.00
#
_symmetry.space_group_name_H-M   'P 1'
#
loop_
_entity.id
_entity.type
_entity.pdbx_description
1 polymer ?
#
loop_
_entity_poly.entity_id
_entity_poly.type
_entity_poly.pdbx_seq_one_letter_code
_entity_poly.pdbx_strand_id
1 'polypeptide(L)' 'MIFYKTEEEIELIRESSLLVAKTHAEMAKLIQPGVTTLELDKVAESFIRDHGGIRVLKAIMVF' A
#
# COMPACT_ATOMS: atom_id res chain seq x y z
N MET A 1 -10.70 -9.79 23.96
CA MET A 1 -11.76 -10.49 23.21
C MET A 1 -11.28 -10.61 21.77
N ILE A 2 -11.16 -11.82 21.22
CA ILE A 2 -10.72 -12.05 19.85
C ILE A 2 -11.97 -12.08 18.97
N PHE A 3 -12.00 -11.24 17.94
CA PHE A 3 -13.09 -11.21 16.97
C PHE A 3 -12.70 -12.10 15.78
N TYR A 4 -13.47 -13.15 15.54
CA TYR A 4 -13.34 -13.94 14.33
C TYR A 4 -13.94 -13.15 13.17
N LYS A 5 -13.15 -13.03 12.10
CA LYS A 5 -13.58 -12.39 10.85
C LYS A 5 -14.45 -13.35 10.05
N THR A 6 -15.46 -12.82 9.37
CA THR A 6 -16.23 -13.60 8.40
C THR A 6 -15.38 -13.90 7.17
N GLU A 7 -15.76 -14.89 6.37
CA GLU A 7 -15.06 -15.20 5.12
C GLU A 7 -15.00 -13.99 4.16
N GLU A 8 -16.07 -13.20 4.10
CA GLU A 8 -16.13 -11.96 3.31
C GLU A 8 -15.12 -10.92 3.80
N GLU A 9 -15.01 -10.72 5.13
CA GLU A 9 -14.02 -9.80 5.69
C GLU A 9 -12.58 -10.29 5.45
N ILE A 10 -12.35 -11.60 5.50
CA ILE A 10 -11.04 -12.21 5.20
C ILE A 10 -10.67 -11.96 3.74
N GLU A 11 -11.60 -12.11 2.80
CA GLU A 11 -11.32 -11.88 1.38
C GLU A 11 -11.03 -10.40 1.10
N LEU A 12 -11.78 -9.48 1.70
CA LEU A 12 -11.47 -8.04 1.61
C LEU A 12 -10.07 -7.70 2.15
N ILE A 13 -9.66 -8.30 3.27
CA ILE A 13 -8.32 -8.13 3.82
C ILE A 13 -7.27 -8.72 2.88
N ARG A 14 -7.57 -9.87 2.24
CA ARG A 14 -6.68 -10.52 1.28
C ARG A 14 -6.45 -9.62 0.06
N GLU A 15 -7.50 -9.07 -0.52
CA GLU A 15 -7.42 -8.14 -1.67
C GLU A 15 -6.59 -6.89 -1.32
N SER A 16 -6.87 -6.29 -0.16
CA SER A 16 -6.14 -5.12 0.34
C SER A 16 -4.66 -5.42 0.56
N SER A 17 -4.36 -6.56 1.19
CA SER A 17 -2.98 -7.01 1.45
C SER A 17 -2.22 -7.31 0.16
N LEU A 18 -2.90 -7.86 -0.85
CA LEU A 18 -2.32 -8.14 -2.16
C LEU A 18 -1.93 -6.84 -2.88
N LEU A 19 -2.78 -5.82 -2.81
CA LEU A 19 -2.48 -4.50 -3.38
C LEU A 19 -1.26 -3.86 -2.70
N VAL A 20 -1.17 -3.95 -1.37
CA VAL A 20 0.00 -3.47 -0.61
C VAL A 20 1.27 -4.21 -1.01
N ALA A 21 1.21 -5.54 -1.14
CA ALA A 21 2.35 -6.35 -1.54
C ALA A 21 2.86 -5.99 -2.95
N LYS A 22 1.94 -5.79 -3.91
CA LYS A 22 2.29 -5.33 -5.27
C LYS A 22 2.95 -3.96 -5.26
N THR A 23 2.40 -3.02 -4.49
CA THR A 23 2.97 -1.68 -4.34
C THR A 23 4.39 -1.75 -3.78
N HIS A 24 4.62 -2.60 -2.76
CA HIS A 24 5.94 -2.78 -2.18
C HIS A 24 6.94 -3.39 -3.17
N ALA A 25 6.50 -4.36 -3.98
CA ALA A 25 7.32 -4.96 -5.02
C ALA A 25 7.73 -3.96 -6.12
N GLU A 26 6.82 -3.06 -6.54
CA GLU A 26 7.16 -2.00 -7.50
C GLU A 26 8.15 -1.00 -6.92
N MET A 27 7.96 -0.58 -5.66
CA MET A 27 8.93 0.28 -4.98
C MET A 27 10.31 -0.39 -4.87
N ALA A 28 10.36 -1.68 -4.54
CA ALA A 28 11.61 -2.41 -4.36
C ALA A 28 12.50 -2.40 -5.62
N LYS A 29 11.90 -2.40 -6.81
CA LYS A 29 12.65 -2.31 -8.08
C LYS A 29 13.36 -0.97 -8.27
N LEU A 30 12.90 0.07 -7.58
CA LEU A 30 13.43 1.43 -7.68
C LEU A 30 14.41 1.76 -6.55
N ILE A 31 14.60 0.88 -5.58
CA ILE A 31 15.55 1.10 -4.49
C ILE A 31 16.97 0.94 -5.04
N GLN A 32 17.61 2.08 -5.28
CA GLN A 32 19.02 2.16 -5.69
C GLN A 32 19.68 3.37 -5.02
N PRO A 33 21.02 3.37 -4.86
CA PRO A 33 21.74 4.51 -4.31
C PRO A 33 21.43 5.80 -5.10
N GLY A 34 21.07 6.86 -4.38
CA GLY A 34 20.72 8.17 -4.96
C GLY A 34 19.22 8.41 -5.16
N VAL A 35 18.36 7.40 -4.96
CA VAL A 35 16.90 7.60 -4.97
C VAL A 35 16.43 8.19 -3.66
N THR A 36 15.57 9.21 -3.75
CA THR A 36 14.97 9.87 -2.59
C THR A 36 13.72 9.12 -2.12
N THR A 37 13.45 9.17 -0.83
CA THR A 37 12.21 8.61 -0.25
C THR A 37 10.96 9.29 -0.83
N LEU A 38 11.07 10.54 -1.28
CA LEU A 38 9.99 11.28 -1.93
C LEU A 38 9.63 10.70 -3.31
N GLU A 39 10.62 10.26 -4.09
CA GLU A 39 10.38 9.60 -5.38
C GLU A 39 9.68 8.25 -5.17
N LEU A 40 10.11 7.49 -4.16
CA LEU A 40 9.44 6.25 -3.78
C LEU A 40 8.00 6.49 -3.30
N ASP A 41 7.73 7.57 -2.55
CA ASP A 41 6.37 7.96 -2.14
C ASP A 41 5.48 8.26 -3.35
N LYS A 42 5.99 8.99 -4.35
CA LYS A 42 5.24 9.33 -5.57
C LYS A 42 4.88 8.10 -6.40
N VAL A 43 5.82 7.17 -6.59
CA VAL A 43 5.57 5.94 -7.34
C VAL A 43 4.54 5.08 -6.61
N ALA A 44 4.65 5.00 -5.30
CA ALA A 44 3.73 4.21 -4.53
C ALA A 44 2.33 4.86 -4.41
N GLU A 45 2.24 6.19 -4.43
CA GLU A 45 0.96 6.91 -4.50
C GLU A 45 0.28 6.72 -5.86
N SER A 46 1.02 6.88 -6.97
CA SER A 46 0.47 6.62 -8.31
C SER A 46 0.00 5.17 -8.44
N PHE A 47 0.82 4.20 -8.06
CA PHE A 47 0.45 2.79 -8.13
C PHE A 47 -0.81 2.45 -7.33
N ILE A 48 -0.94 2.97 -6.09
CA ILE A 48 -2.13 2.74 -5.27
C ILE A 48 -3.38 3.37 -5.90
N ARG A 49 -3.28 4.60 -6.43
CA ARG A 49 -4.39 5.32 -7.07
C ARG A 49 -4.84 4.66 -8.37
N ASP A 50 -3.90 4.18 -9.18
CA ASP A 50 -4.18 3.50 -10.44
C ASP A 50 -4.94 2.18 -10.23
N HIS A 51 -4.78 1.56 -9.06
CA HIS A 51 -5.50 0.36 -8.65
C HIS A 51 -6.77 0.66 -7.82
N GLY A 52 -7.24 1.91 -7.81
CA GLY A 52 -8.46 2.32 -7.11
C GLY A 52 -8.35 2.37 -5.58
N GLY A 53 -7.15 2.22 -5.03
CA GLY A 53 -6.89 2.27 -3.60
C GLY A 53 -6.67 3.69 -3.09
N ILE A 54 -6.92 3.89 -1.79
CA ILE A 54 -6.56 5.12 -1.07
C ILE A 54 -5.46 4.78 -0.08
N ARG A 55 -4.34 5.52 -0.15
CA ARG A 55 -3.21 5.35 0.77
C ARG A 55 -3.56 5.90 2.15
N VAL A 56 -3.82 4.99 3.10
CA VAL A 56 -4.16 5.36 4.49
C VAL A 56 -2.95 5.97 5.24
N LEU A 57 -1.73 5.50 4.96
CA LEU A 57 -0.51 5.96 5.66
C LEU A 57 -0.29 7.48 5.57
N LYS A 58 -0.52 8.06 4.38
CA LYS A 58 -0.37 9.51 4.15
C LYS A 58 -1.49 10.32 4.81
N ALA A 59 -2.71 9.77 4.88
CA ALA A 59 -3.85 10.40 5.54
C ALA A 59 -3.68 10.46 7.07
N ILE A 60 -3.00 9.49 7.68
CA ILE A 60 -2.73 9.47 9.13
C ILE A 60 -1.59 10.45 9.51
N MET A 61 -0.64 10.71 8.61
CA MET A 61 0.50 11.60 8.85
C MET A 61 0.22 13.09 8.57
N VAL A 62 -1.02 13.47 8.26
CA VAL A 62 -1.40 14.89 8.18
C VAL A 62 -1.63 15.43 9.60
N PHE A 63 -0.52 15.82 10.24
CA PHE A 63 -0.43 16.85 11.28
C PHE A 63 0.64 17.86 10.87
#